data_AF-D4ZKN0-F1
#
_entry.id   AF-D4ZKN0-F1
#
_cell.length_a   1.000
_cell.length_b   1.000
_cell.length_c   1.000
_cell.angle_alpha   90.00
_cell.angle_beta   90.00
_cell.angle_gamma   90.00
#
_symmetry.space_group_name_H-M   'P 1'
#
loop_
_entity.id
_entity.type
_entity.pdbx_description
1 polymer ?
#
loop_
_entity_poly.entity_id
_entity_poly.type
_entity_poly.pdbx_seq_one_letter_code
_entity_poly.pdbx_strand_id
1 'polypeptide(L)' 'MPRITKLEEDIKHGSKTYEAYQERLNNMVSYQCGDLAGDNSFFSEAVDAAEEVVEILFSRYKK' A
#
# COMPACT_ATOMS: atom_id res chain seq x y z
N MET A 1 -18.47 -1.51 2.90
CA MET A 1 -17.81 -1.27 1.59
C MET A 1 -16.52 -2.08 1.52
N PRO A 2 -16.15 -2.63 0.35
CA PRO A 2 -14.88 -3.31 0.14
C PRO A 2 -13.70 -2.38 0.45
N ARG A 3 -12.59 -2.91 0.98
CA ARG A 3 -11.39 -2.10 1.34
C ARG A 3 -10.76 -1.42 0.12
N ILE A 4 -10.80 -2.07 -1.05
CA ILE A 4 -10.33 -1.50 -2.33
C ILE A 4 -11.12 -0.25 -2.71
N THR A 5 -12.44 -0.24 -2.50
CA THR A 5 -13.31 0.89 -2.84
C THR A 5 -12.94 2.16 -2.07
N LYS A 6 -12.52 2.03 -0.80
CA LYS A 6 -12.06 3.17 0.00
C LYS A 6 -10.69 3.69 -0.44
N LEU A 7 -9.80 2.81 -0.90
CA LEU A 7 -8.49 3.19 -1.45
C LEU A 7 -8.66 3.98 -2.75
N GLU A 8 -9.53 3.51 -3.64
CA GLU A 8 -9.89 4.21 -4.88
C GLU A 8 -10.51 5.59 -4.60
N GLU A 9 -11.40 5.68 -3.63
CA GLU A 9 -12.00 6.96 -3.20
C GLU A 9 -10.96 7.92 -2.63
N ASP A 10 -10.09 7.48 -1.72
CA ASP A 10 -9.03 8.32 -1.14
C ASP A 10 -8.10 8.90 -2.23
N ILE A 11 -7.72 8.08 -3.22
CA ILE A 11 -6.87 8.47 -4.36
C ILE A 11 -7.60 9.44 -5.29
N LYS A 12 -8.85 9.14 -5.65
CA LYS A 12 -9.66 9.97 -6.54
C LYS A 12 -9.94 11.37 -5.97
N HIS A 13 -10.15 11.47 -4.65
CA HIS A 13 -10.41 12.75 -3.99
C HIS A 13 -9.11 13.52 -3.66
N GLY A 14 -7.94 12.96 -3.95
CA GLY A 14 -6.65 13.56 -3.58
C GLY A 14 -6.45 13.66 -2.08
N SER A 15 -7.22 12.90 -1.29
CA SER A 15 -7.14 12.93 0.18
C SER A 15 -5.81 12.37 0.69
N LYS A 16 -5.13 11.55 -0.12
CA LYS A 16 -3.81 10.99 0.16
C LYS A 16 -2.95 10.99 -1.08
N THR A 17 -1.69 11.35 -0.91
CA THR A 17 -0.67 11.33 -1.97
C THR A 17 -0.07 9.94 -2.12
N TYR A 18 0.53 9.69 -3.28
CA TYR A 18 1.27 8.44 -3.55
C TYR A 18 2.38 8.24 -2.51
N GLU A 19 3.11 9.30 -2.17
CA GLU A 19 4.16 9.31 -1.15
C GLU A 19 3.65 8.87 0.22
N ALA A 20 2.45 9.32 0.65
CA ALA A 20 1.86 8.90 1.92
C ALA A 20 1.48 7.41 1.95
N TYR A 21 1.15 6.82 0.80
CA TYR A 21 0.92 5.37 0.68
C TYR A 21 2.24 4.60 0.66
N GLN A 22 3.26 5.07 -0.06
CA GLN A 22 4.60 4.48 -0.03
C GLN A 22 5.19 4.48 1.37
N GLU A 23 5.07 5.60 2.10
CA GLU A 23 5.54 5.68 3.49
C GLU A 23 4.82 4.67 4.40
N ARG A 24 3.52 4.45 4.19
CA ARG A 24 2.77 3.42 4.94
C ARG A 24 3.23 1.99 4.62
N LEU A 25 3.51 1.69 3.35
CA LEU A 25 4.02 0.39 2.94
C LEU A 25 5.43 0.15 3.52
N ASN A 26 6.32 1.15 3.43
CA ASN A 26 7.66 1.09 4.01
C ASN A 26 7.63 0.92 5.54
N ASN A 27 6.68 1.57 6.22
CA ASN A 27 6.47 1.36 7.64
C ASN A 27 6.00 -0.06 7.94
N MET A 28 5.10 -0.65 7.14
CA MET A 28 4.67 -2.05 7.32
C MET A 28 5.86 -3.01 7.22
N VAL A 29 6.76 -2.81 6.26
CA VAL A 29 8.00 -3.59 6.13
C VAL A 29 8.93 -3.38 7.35
N SER A 30 9.07 -2.13 7.79
CA SER A 30 9.96 -1.76 8.91
C SER A 30 9.48 -2.31 10.26
N TYR A 31 8.18 -2.22 10.55
CA TYR A 31 7.57 -2.79 11.76
C TYR A 31 7.72 -4.31 11.80
N GLN A 32 7.65 -4.97 10.64
CA GLN A 32 7.80 -6.42 10.57
C GLN A 32 9.25 -6.87 10.82
N CYS A 33 10.24 -6.11 10.34
CA CYS A 33 11.66 -6.39 10.57
C CYS A 33 12.04 -6.32 12.06
N GLY A 34 11.26 -5.58 12.87
CA GLY A 34 11.48 -5.42 14.31
C GLY A 34 10.82 -6.48 15.21
N ASP A 35 9.71 -7.09 14.81
CA ASP A 35 8.84 -7.86 15.74
C ASP A 35 8.83 -9.38 15.54
N LEU A 36 9.15 -9.92 14.36
CA LEU A 36 9.02 -11.37 14.11
C LEU A 36 10.10 -11.90 13.16
N ALA A 37 11.12 -12.56 13.73
CA ALA A 37 12.11 -13.37 13.01
C ALA A 37 11.55 -14.75 12.56
N GLY A 38 10.32 -14.76 12.03
CA GLY A 38 9.67 -15.92 11.42
C GLY A 38 9.61 -15.81 9.90
N ASP A 39 9.11 -16.84 9.22
CA ASP A 39 9.04 -16.93 7.74
C ASP A 39 8.27 -15.74 7.13
N ASN A 40 9.01 -14.70 6.74
CA ASN A 40 8.51 -13.37 6.37
C ASN A 40 8.17 -13.24 4.87
N SER A 41 8.27 -14.33 4.11
CA SER A 41 8.06 -14.38 2.66
C SER A 41 6.63 -13.96 2.26
N PHE A 42 5.62 -14.48 2.95
CA PHE A 42 4.20 -14.19 2.67
C PHE A 42 3.81 -12.71 2.88
N PHE A 43 4.49 -12.04 3.80
CA PHE A 43 4.20 -10.64 4.11
C PHE A 43 4.88 -9.70 3.13
N SER A 44 6.12 -10.03 2.70
CA SER A 44 6.78 -9.31 1.61
C SER A 44 5.92 -9.36 0.35
N GLU A 45 5.44 -10.54 -0.02
CA GLU A 45 4.57 -10.72 -1.18
C GLU A 45 3.26 -9.92 -1.05
N ALA A 46 2.69 -9.84 0.16
CA ALA A 46 1.50 -9.03 0.40
C ALA A 46 1.76 -7.51 0.31
N VAL A 47 2.94 -7.04 0.70
CA VAL A 47 3.35 -5.63 0.56
C VAL A 47 3.60 -5.31 -0.91
N ASP A 48 4.32 -6.17 -1.64
CA ASP A 48 4.60 -6.00 -3.07
C ASP A 48 3.29 -5.93 -3.87
N ALA A 49 2.34 -6.84 -3.59
CA ALA A 49 1.02 -6.82 -4.21
C ALA A 49 0.23 -5.55 -3.85
N ALA A 50 0.38 -5.02 -2.64
CA ALA A 50 -0.26 -3.77 -2.23
C ALA A 50 0.36 -2.56 -2.94
N GLU A 51 1.67 -2.55 -3.16
CA GLU A 51 2.37 -1.52 -3.93
C GLU A 51 1.88 -1.51 -5.39
N GLU A 52 1.81 -2.66 -6.05
CA GLU A 52 1.32 -2.79 -7.43
C GLU A 52 -0.11 -2.23 -7.57
N VAL A 53 -1.01 -2.55 -6.64
CA VAL A 53 -2.37 -2.02 -6.64
C VAL A 53 -2.38 -0.50 -6.48
N VAL A 54 -1.56 0.07 -5.59
CA VAL A 54 -1.46 1.52 -5.41
C VAL A 54 -0.94 2.19 -6.68
N GLU A 55 0.09 1.64 -7.33
CA GLU A 55 0.64 2.17 -8.59
C GLU A 55 -0.39 2.17 -9.72
N ILE A 56 -1.12 1.06 -9.89
CA ILE A 56 -2.18 0.95 -10.90
C ILE A 56 -3.26 2.00 -10.66
N LEU A 57 -3.70 2.17 -9.41
CA LEU A 57 -4.74 3.14 -9.06
C LEU A 57 -4.27 4.58 -9.29
N PHE A 58 -3.06 4.95 -8.84
CA PHE A 58 -2.53 6.29 -9.09
C PHE A 58 -2.32 6.56 -10.57
N SER A 59 -1.84 5.58 -11.35
CA SER A 59 -1.70 5.70 -12.81
C SER A 59 -3.04 5.88 -13.51
N ARG A 60 -4.11 5.26 -12.98
CA ARG A 60 -5.47 5.38 -13.53
C ARG A 60 -6.13 6.73 -13.23
N TYR A 61 -5.83 7.34 -12.08
CA TYR A 61 -6.46 8.59 -11.62
C TYR A 61 -5.59 9.85 -11.81
N LYS A 62 -4.28 9.74 -12.07
CA LYS A 62 -3.47 10.83 -12.65
C LYS A 62 -3.88 11.03 -14.12
N LYS A 63 -4.90 11.85 -14.36
CA LYS A 63 -5.17 12.47 -15.67
C LYS A 63 -4.90 13.96 -15.60
#